data_AF-A0A9D5RXQ3-F1
#
_entry.id   AF-A0A9D5RXQ3-F1
#
_cell.length_a   1.000
_cell.length_b   1.000
_cell.length_c   1.000
_cell.angle_alpha   90.00
_cell.angle_beta   90.00
_cell.angle_gamma   90.00
#
_symmetry.space_group_name_H-M   'P 1'
#
loop_
_entity.id
_entity.type
_entity.pdbx_description
1 polymer ?
#
loop_
_entity_poly.entity_id
_entity_poly.type
_entity_poly.pdbx_seq_one_letter_code
_entity_poly.pdbx_strand_id
1 'polypeptide(L)' 'MRINSVQCVLDLERYAIGGGISARKEVTDSIRKGIDKLFSSGFPLSFSKPEIVTCEFRNDANLIGALGFLLSAR' A
#
# COMPACT_ATOMS: atom_id res chain seq x y z
N MET A 1 -5.94 9.02 6.47
CA MET A 1 -6.75 7.79 6.30
C MET A 1 -5.90 6.58 6.69
N ARG A 2 -6.47 5.56 7.35
CA ARG A 2 -5.72 4.35 7.76
C ARG A 2 -5.93 3.21 6.75
N ILE A 3 -4.94 2.33 6.63
CA ILE A 3 -4.97 1.19 5.70
C ILE A 3 -6.15 0.25 6.01
N ASN A 4 -6.40 -0.06 7.29
CA ASN A 4 -7.51 -0.94 7.67
C ASN A 4 -8.89 -0.37 7.27
N SER A 5 -9.11 0.93 7.41
CA SER A 5 -10.36 1.57 6.99
C SER A 5 -10.60 1.44 5.48
N VAL A 6 -9.54 1.53 4.67
CA VAL A 6 -9.63 1.28 3.22
C VAL A 6 -9.89 -0.21 2.96
N GLN A 7 -9.15 -1.10 3.64
CA GLN A 7 -9.25 -2.55 3.41
C GLN A 7 -10.64 -3.09 3.74
N CYS A 8 -11.28 -2.59 4.80
CA CYS A 8 -12.63 -3.00 5.17
C CYS A 8 -13.68 -2.73 4.07
N VAL A 9 -13.40 -1.81 3.13
CA VAL A 9 -14.34 -1.38 2.09
C VAL A 9 -13.95 -1.93 0.72
N LEU A 10 -12.66 -1.95 0.39
CA LEU A 10 -12.17 -2.26 -0.95
C LEU A 10 -11.54 -3.66 -1.09
N ASP A 11 -11.18 -4.31 0.02
CA ASP A 11 -10.46 -5.59 0.06
C ASP A 11 -9.32 -5.70 -0.98
N LEU A 12 -8.39 -4.74 -0.93
CA LEU A 12 -7.30 -4.65 -1.90
C LEU A 12 -6.29 -5.79 -1.71
N GLU A 13 -5.69 -6.25 -2.79
CA GLU A 13 -4.62 -7.25 -2.74
C GLU A 13 -3.30 -6.66 -2.22
N ARG A 14 -3.02 -5.38 -2.52
CA ARG A 14 -1.74 -4.74 -2.25
C ARG A 14 -1.85 -3.24 -2.01
N TYR A 15 -1.03 -2.73 -1.09
CA TYR A 15 -0.77 -1.30 -0.89
C TYR A 15 0.69 -0.97 -1.23
N ALA A 16 0.88 -0.01 -2.12
CA ALA A 16 2.18 0.59 -2.40
C ALA A 16 2.37 1.88 -1.57
N ILE A 17 3.41 1.92 -0.74
CA ILE A 17 3.69 3.05 0.17
C ILE A 17 4.69 4.01 -0.48
N GLY A 18 4.21 5.20 -0.83
CA GLY A 18 4.98 6.27 -1.47
C GLY A 18 5.26 7.48 -0.57
N GLY A 19 5.77 8.54 -1.19
CA GLY A 19 6.15 9.79 -0.52
C GLY A 19 7.57 9.78 0.07
N GLY A 20 8.10 10.95 0.43
CA GLY A 20 9.49 11.09 0.87
C GLY A 20 9.84 10.25 2.11
N ILE A 21 8.87 9.98 2.99
CA ILE A 21 9.06 9.16 4.19
C ILE A 21 9.30 7.69 3.85
N SER A 22 8.72 7.16 2.76
CA SER A 22 8.85 5.75 2.38
C SER A 22 10.22 5.41 1.77
N ALA A 23 11.09 6.40 1.60
CA ALA A 23 12.51 6.19 1.30
C ALA A 23 13.22 5.40 2.41
N ARG A 24 12.73 5.48 3.64
CA ARG A 24 13.19 4.73 4.81
C ARG A 24 12.50 3.37 4.87
N LYS A 25 13.28 2.28 4.78
CA LYS A 25 12.75 0.91 4.75
C LYS A 25 11.92 0.58 6.00
N GLU A 26 12.31 1.16 7.13
CA GLU A 26 11.68 0.94 8.44
C GLU A 26 10.21 1.36 8.45
N VAL A 27 9.81 2.28 7.58
CA VAL A 27 8.44 2.79 7.48
C VAL A 27 7.51 1.70 6.94
N THR A 28 7.85 1.13 5.79
CA THR A 28 7.08 0.02 5.19
C THR A 28 7.09 -1.20 6.10
N ASP A 29 8.23 -1.52 6.71
CA ASP A 29 8.35 -2.65 7.64
C ASP A 29 7.48 -2.45 8.90
N SER A 30 7.41 -1.24 9.43
CA SER A 30 6.57 -0.92 10.60
C SER A 30 5.08 -1.00 10.27
N ILE A 31 4.69 -0.56 9.07
CA ILE A 31 3.30 -0.71 8.58
C ILE A 31 2.95 -2.19 8.46
N ARG A 32 3.83 -2.99 7.84
CA ARG A 32 3.65 -4.44 7.68
C ARG A 32 3.44 -5.12 9.03
N LYS A 33 4.28 -4.81 10.03
CA LYS A 33 4.11 -5.27 11.42
C LYS A 33 2.77 -4.84 12.05
N GLY A 34 2.30 -3.63 11.75
CA GLY A 34 1.00 -3.14 12.23
C GLY A 34 -0.18 -3.94 11.67
N ILE A 35 -0.12 -4.24 10.37
CA ILE A 35 -1.12 -5.10 9.70
C ILE A 35 -1.02 -6.53 10.23
N ASP A 36 0.17 -7.09 10.38
CA ASP A 36 0.37 -8.42 10.96
C ASP A 36 -0.29 -8.54 12.34
N LYS A 37 -0.11 -7.54 13.21
CA LYS A 37 -0.76 -7.51 14.53
C LYS A 37 -2.29 -7.47 14.45
N LEU A 38 -2.85 -6.74 13.49
CA LEU A 38 -4.30 -6.70 13.29
C LEU A 38 -4.84 -8.08 12.90
N PHE A 39 -4.18 -8.76 11.96
CA PHE A 39 -4.60 -10.10 11.50
C PHE A 39 -4.30 -11.21 12.52
N SER A 40 -3.33 -11.03 13.40
CA SER A 40 -3.04 -11.95 14.50
C SER A 40 -3.87 -11.68 15.77
N SER A 41 -4.78 -10.70 15.75
CA SER A 41 -5.57 -10.32 16.95
C SER A 41 -6.62 -11.34 17.36
N GLY A 42 -6.94 -12.32 16.51
CA GLY A 42 -8.01 -13.30 16.72
C GLY A 42 -9.42 -12.73 16.45
N PHE A 43 -9.54 -11.45 16.11
CA PHE A 43 -10.81 -10.88 15.68
C PHE A 43 -11.18 -11.43 14.29
N PRO A 44 -12.44 -11.86 14.07
CA PRO A 44 -12.87 -12.31 12.75
C PRO A 44 -12.91 -11.12 11.78
N LEU A 45 -12.00 -11.12 10.81
CA LEU A 45 -11.94 -10.14 9.73
C LEU A 45 -12.63 -10.72 8.49
N SER A 46 -13.53 -9.96 7.87
CA SER A 46 -14.25 -10.36 6.66
C SER A 46 -13.52 -10.00 5.36
N PHE A 47 -12.25 -9.61 5.45
CA PHE A 47 -11.41 -9.16 4.35
C PHE A 47 -10.02 -9.79 4.44
N SER A 48 -9.35 -9.87 3.31
CA SER A 48 -8.06 -10.53 3.17
C SER A 48 -6.93 -9.66 3.71
N LYS A 49 -5.80 -10.29 4.06
CA LYS A 49 -4.58 -9.57 4.44
C LYS A 49 -3.90 -9.03 3.20
N PRO A 50 -3.77 -7.70 3.04
CA PRO A 50 -3.12 -7.14 1.87
C PRO A 50 -1.60 -7.22 1.98
N GLU A 51 -0.92 -7.26 0.85
CA GLU A 51 0.53 -7.09 0.79
C GLU A 51 0.93 -5.63 0.95
N ILE A 52 1.97 -5.35 1.73
CA ILE A 52 2.51 -3.99 1.92
C ILE A 52 3.90 -3.88 1.30
N VAL A 53 4.01 -3.06 0.25
CA VAL A 53 5.25 -2.83 -0.52
C VAL A 53 5.66 -1.36 -0.52
N THR A 54 6.93 -1.08 -0.76
CA THR A 54 7.41 0.28 -1.03
C THR A 54 7.17 0.62 -2.50
N CYS A 55 6.73 1.85 -2.82
CA CYS A 55 6.63 2.28 -4.22
C CYS A 55 7.99 2.18 -4.92
N GLU A 56 8.02 1.48 -6.05
CA GLU A 56 9.24 1.17 -6.81
C GLU A 56 9.88 2.43 -7.39
N PHE A 57 9.10 3.24 -8.11
CA PHE A 57 9.60 4.38 -8.88
C PHE A 57 9.87 5.66 -8.08
N ARG A 58 9.50 5.68 -6.79
CA ARG A 58 9.75 6.80 -5.87
C ARG A 58 9.43 8.17 -6.47
N ASN A 59 10.44 9.03 -6.66
CA ASN A 59 10.28 10.39 -7.16
C ASN A 59 9.77 10.43 -8.61
N ASP A 60 10.04 9.38 -9.39
CA ASP A 60 9.68 9.30 -10.80
C ASP A 60 8.28 8.70 -11.01
N ALA A 61 7.61 8.26 -9.95
CA ALA A 61 6.29 7.61 -10.02
C ALA A 61 5.24 8.49 -10.74
N ASN A 62 5.29 9.81 -10.53
CA ASN A 62 4.35 10.73 -11.17
C ASN A 62 4.62 10.87 -12.68
N LEU A 63 5.89 10.88 -13.08
CA LEU A 63 6.28 10.99 -14.50
C LEU A 63 5.93 9.72 -15.26
N ILE A 64 6.24 8.56 -14.67
CA ILE A 64 5.91 7.25 -15.23
C ILE A 64 4.39 7.07 -15.29
N GLY A 65 3.66 7.49 -14.26
CA GLY A 65 2.20 7.46 -14.25
C GLY A 65 1.58 8.35 -15.34
N ALA A 66 2.11 9.57 -15.55
CA ALA A 66 1.65 10.46 -16.60
C ALA A 66 1.90 9.88 -18.01
N LEU A 67 3.07 9.29 -18.24
CA LEU A 67 3.37 8.59 -19.49
C LEU A 67 2.46 7.38 -19.68
N GLY A 68 2.27 6.56 -18.64
CA GLY A 68 1.39 5.40 -18.66
C GLY A 68 -0.05 5.77 -19.02
N PHE A 69 -0.57 6.87 -18.45
CA PHE A 69 -1.88 7.41 -18.79
C PHE A 69 -1.98 7.87 -20.25
N LEU A 70 -0.97 8.58 -20.77
CA LEU A 70 -0.94 9.00 -22.18
C LEU A 70 -0.94 7.81 -23.14
N LEU A 71 -0.21 6.74 -22.78
CA LEU A 71 -0.10 5.53 -23.59
C LEU A 71 -1.36 4.65 -23.51
N SER A 72 -2.07 4.64 -22.38
CA SER A 72 -3.31 3.88 -22.20
C SER A 72 -4.56 4.60 -22.70
N ALA A 73 -4.49 5.91 -22.93
CA ALA A 73 -5.57 6.71 -23.51
C ALA A 73 -5.74 6.52 -25.03
N ARG A 74 -5.10 5.49 -25.61
CA ARG A 74 -5.22 5.08 -27.00
C ARG A 74 -5.89 3.72 -27.10
#